data_AF-A0A950T878-F1
#
_entry.id   AF-A0A950T878-F1
#
_cell.length_a   1.000
_cell.length_b   1.000
_cell.length_c   1.000
_cell.angle_alpha   90.00
_cell.angle_beta   90.00
_cell.angle_gamma   90.00
#
_symmetry.space_group_name_H-M   'P 1'
#
loop_
_entity.id
_entity.type
_entity.pdbx_description
1 polymer ?
#
loop_
_entity_poly.entity_id
_entity_poly.type
_entity_poly.pdbx_seq_one_letter_code
_entity_poly.pdbx_strand_id
1 'polypeptide(L)'
;MTCQEVKQGQYVDAQIDDYSNLTRSAFPWRPPLRMEVRARSSLPAATPASTNESLNILRGTAGFGFWNYPFSVRGDILMLPESIWFFYASPPSNMALVPGIPGWGWKAQVVHSMRMEALLATVPTALTTGWGLLTGHTLPAARWMQRLSGAHEALLTVDMTIWHTYTLEWHTREAIFWVDGV
;
A
#
# COMPACT_ATOMS: atom_id res chain seq x y z
N MET A 1 -4.65 0.05 -24.10
CA MET A 1 -3.67 0.90 -23.39
C MET A 1 -2.30 0.33 -23.68
N THR A 2 -1.39 1.12 -24.25
CA THR A 2 -0.04 0.67 -24.63
C THR A 2 0.97 1.35 -23.72
N CYS A 3 1.74 0.58 -22.95
CA CYS A 3 2.87 1.10 -22.20
C CYS A 3 3.97 1.52 -23.17
N GLN A 4 4.66 2.63 -22.91
CA GLN A 4 5.77 3.10 -23.73
C GLN A 4 6.97 2.16 -23.63
N GLU A 5 7.75 2.08 -24.71
CA GLU A 5 9.03 1.38 -24.73
C GLU A 5 10.05 2.14 -23.87
N VAL A 6 10.77 1.43 -22.99
CA VAL A 6 11.58 2.04 -21.93
C VAL A 6 13.06 1.72 -22.11
N LYS A 7 13.92 2.73 -21.92
CA LYS A 7 15.39 2.54 -21.86
C LYS A 7 15.82 2.08 -20.47
N GLN A 8 16.77 1.15 -20.42
CA GLN A 8 17.36 0.68 -19.18
C GLN A 8 17.93 1.86 -18.35
N GLY A 9 17.61 1.88 -17.05
CA GLY A 9 18.11 2.91 -16.12
C GLY A 9 17.27 4.19 -16.05
N GLN A 10 16.17 4.30 -16.78
CA GLN A 10 15.24 5.42 -16.67
C GLN A 10 14.03 5.06 -15.81
N TYR A 11 13.58 6.02 -15.00
CA TYR A 11 12.29 5.93 -14.31
C TYR A 11 11.17 5.99 -15.35
N VAL A 12 10.22 5.06 -15.25
CA VAL A 12 8.99 5.09 -16.04
C VAL A 12 7.82 4.78 -15.15
N ASP A 13 6.74 5.51 -15.41
CA ASP A 13 5.43 5.21 -14.89
C ASP A 13 4.65 4.44 -15.96
N ALA A 14 4.27 3.21 -15.64
CA ALA A 14 3.50 2.32 -16.50
C ALA A 14 2.14 2.02 -15.87
N GLN A 15 1.47 3.06 -15.36
CA GLN A 15 0.18 2.95 -14.71
C GLN A 15 -0.98 2.81 -15.70
N ILE A 16 -1.90 1.92 -15.35
CA ILE A 16 -3.22 1.76 -15.96
C ILE A 16 -4.24 2.17 -14.89
N ASP A 17 -5.11 3.11 -15.22
CA ASP A 17 -6.17 3.56 -14.33
C ASP A 17 -7.45 3.94 -15.08
N ASP A 18 -8.54 4.02 -14.34
CA ASP A 18 -9.86 4.44 -14.80
C ASP A 18 -10.38 5.67 -14.05
N TYR A 19 -9.50 6.39 -13.35
CA TYR A 19 -9.86 7.54 -12.51
C TYR A 19 -9.32 8.87 -13.03
N SER A 20 -8.34 8.89 -13.93
CA SER A 20 -7.63 10.11 -14.37
C SER A 20 -8.50 11.26 -14.89
N ASN A 21 -9.71 10.95 -15.37
CA ASN A 21 -10.68 11.92 -15.89
C ASN A 21 -11.93 12.08 -15.03
N LEU A 22 -11.95 11.48 -13.83
CA LEU A 22 -13.09 11.49 -12.92
C LEU A 22 -12.79 12.35 -11.69
N THR A 23 -13.84 12.97 -11.16
CA THR A 23 -13.78 13.50 -9.79
C THR A 23 -13.83 12.34 -8.80
N ARG A 24 -13.28 12.50 -7.60
CA ARG A 24 -13.26 11.42 -6.59
C ARG A 24 -14.65 10.88 -6.23
N SER A 25 -15.68 11.74 -6.20
CA SER A 25 -17.07 11.33 -5.94
C SER A 25 -17.64 10.41 -7.03
N ALA A 26 -17.04 10.45 -8.23
CA ALA A 26 -17.42 9.66 -9.38
C ALA A 26 -16.55 8.40 -9.58
N PHE A 27 -15.65 8.07 -8.65
CA PHE A 27 -14.89 6.81 -8.74
C PHE A 27 -15.83 5.61 -8.82
N PRO A 28 -15.65 4.71 -9.80
CA PRO A 28 -16.64 3.70 -10.16
C PRO A 28 -16.67 2.53 -9.17
N TRP A 29 -15.54 2.24 -8.53
CA TRP A 29 -15.36 1.04 -7.72
C TRP A 29 -15.80 1.24 -6.28
N ARG A 30 -16.69 0.37 -5.83
CA ARG A 30 -17.23 0.32 -4.47
C ARG A 30 -17.46 -1.15 -4.08
N PRO A 31 -17.40 -1.52 -2.80
CA PRO A 31 -17.74 -2.87 -2.37
C PRO A 31 -19.26 -3.10 -2.49
N PRO A 32 -19.71 -4.34 -2.73
CA PRO A 32 -18.90 -5.55 -2.92
C PRO A 32 -18.32 -5.64 -4.33
N LEU A 33 -17.04 -5.99 -4.43
CA LEU A 33 -16.32 -6.11 -5.70
C LEU A 33 -15.26 -7.21 -5.62
N ARG A 34 -15.02 -7.92 -6.72
CA ARG A 34 -13.91 -8.85 -6.89
C ARG A 34 -13.04 -8.41 -8.05
N MET A 35 -11.73 -8.38 -7.82
CA MET A 35 -10.70 -8.16 -8.83
C MET A 35 -9.84 -9.42 -8.94
N GLU A 36 -9.56 -9.86 -10.16
CA GLU A 36 -8.64 -10.95 -10.45
C GLU A 36 -7.60 -10.47 -11.44
N VAL A 37 -6.32 -10.67 -11.10
CA VAL A 37 -5.19 -10.26 -11.93
C VAL A 37 -4.23 -11.43 -12.05
N ARG A 38 -3.89 -11.80 -13.28
CA ARG A 38 -2.79 -12.72 -13.55
C ARG A 38 -1.55 -11.93 -13.93
N ALA A 39 -0.50 -12.03 -13.12
CA ALA A 39 0.70 -11.20 -13.28
C ALA A 39 1.99 -11.95 -12.95
N ARG A 40 3.10 -11.46 -13.51
CA ARG A 40 4.47 -11.77 -13.11
C ARG A 40 5.36 -10.54 -13.31
N SER A 41 6.49 -10.53 -12.63
CA SER A 41 7.59 -9.58 -12.78
C SER A 41 8.72 -10.22 -13.59
N SER A 42 9.58 -9.40 -14.20
CA SER A 42 10.84 -9.85 -14.80
C SER A 42 11.95 -10.10 -13.78
N LEU A 43 11.82 -9.54 -12.57
CA LEU A 43 12.81 -9.62 -11.49
C LEU A 43 12.13 -9.98 -10.15
N PRO A 44 12.86 -10.65 -9.24
CA PRO A 44 12.32 -11.06 -7.94
C PRO A 44 12.04 -9.84 -7.05
N ALA A 45 11.19 -10.06 -6.04
CA ALA A 45 10.91 -9.08 -5.01
C ALA A 45 12.15 -8.80 -4.14
N ALA A 46 12.24 -7.58 -3.60
CA ALA A 46 13.08 -7.32 -2.44
C ALA A 46 12.69 -8.21 -1.26
N THR A 47 13.70 -8.71 -0.55
CA THR A 47 13.56 -9.49 0.68
C THR A 47 13.92 -8.62 1.90
N PRO A 48 13.68 -9.08 3.14
CA PRO A 48 14.14 -8.37 4.33
C PRO A 48 15.66 -8.14 4.37
N ALA A 49 16.46 -8.96 3.67
CA ALA A 49 17.91 -8.80 3.55
C ALA A 49 18.34 -7.85 2.42
N SER A 50 17.40 -7.40 1.57
CA SER A 50 17.71 -6.48 0.48
C SER A 50 18.06 -5.09 0.98
N THR A 51 19.04 -4.47 0.33
CA THR A 51 19.52 -3.12 0.60
C THR A 51 19.40 -2.26 -0.65
N ASN A 52 19.75 -0.97 -0.54
CA ASN A 52 19.80 -0.07 -1.69
C ASN A 52 20.77 -0.55 -2.77
N GLU A 53 21.79 -1.32 -2.38
CA GLU A 53 22.83 -1.85 -3.26
C GLU A 53 22.47 -3.21 -3.87
N SER A 54 21.39 -3.86 -3.41
CA SER A 54 20.99 -5.17 -3.92
C SER A 54 20.74 -5.14 -5.43
N LEU A 55 21.55 -5.91 -6.17
CA LEU A 55 21.37 -6.09 -7.60
C LEU A 55 20.33 -7.20 -7.86
N ASN A 56 19.75 -7.23 -9.07
CA ASN A 56 18.82 -8.27 -9.52
C ASN A 56 17.51 -8.41 -8.72
N ILE A 57 16.99 -7.30 -8.20
CA ILE A 57 15.62 -7.21 -7.66
C ILE A 57 14.82 -6.21 -8.50
N LEU A 58 13.49 -6.37 -8.51
CA LEU A 58 12.61 -5.36 -9.11
C LEU A 58 12.83 -4.02 -8.39
N ARG A 59 13.05 -2.94 -9.14
CA ARG A 59 13.29 -1.60 -8.57
C ARG A 59 12.05 -0.72 -8.68
N GLY A 60 11.85 0.12 -7.68
CA GLY A 60 10.71 1.04 -7.61
C GLY A 60 9.51 0.41 -6.91
N THR A 61 8.32 0.78 -7.35
CA THR A 61 7.05 0.26 -6.83
C THR A 61 6.26 -0.41 -7.94
N ALA A 62 5.48 -1.41 -7.58
CA ALA A 62 4.56 -2.08 -8.49
C ALA A 62 3.33 -2.55 -7.71
N GLY A 63 2.24 -2.82 -8.39
CA GLY A 63 1.04 -3.29 -7.71
C GLY A 63 -0.22 -3.08 -8.52
N PHE A 64 -1.33 -3.48 -7.93
CA PHE A 64 -2.66 -3.35 -8.49
C PHE A 64 -3.70 -3.45 -7.37
N GLY A 65 -4.79 -2.71 -7.52
CA GLY A 65 -5.88 -2.65 -6.55
C GLY A 65 -6.61 -1.33 -6.61
N PHE A 66 -7.31 -1.01 -5.53
CA PHE A 66 -8.14 0.18 -5.43
C PHE A 66 -7.49 1.15 -4.44
N TRP A 67 -7.44 2.43 -4.80
CA TRP A 67 -6.96 3.50 -3.94
C TRP A 67 -7.76 4.79 -4.16
N ASN A 68 -7.83 5.65 -3.15
CA ASN A 68 -8.61 6.89 -3.22
C ASN A 68 -7.87 8.07 -3.88
N TYR A 69 -6.66 7.85 -4.42
CA TYR A 69 -5.81 8.89 -5.01
C TYR A 69 -5.73 10.16 -4.14
N PRO A 70 -5.10 10.05 -2.94
CA PRO A 70 -5.18 11.09 -1.92
C PRO A 70 -4.44 12.37 -2.34
N PHE A 71 -3.46 12.25 -3.24
CA PHE A 71 -2.65 13.33 -3.77
C PHE A 71 -3.22 13.78 -5.14
N SER A 72 -4.07 14.82 -5.15
CA SER A 72 -4.49 15.41 -6.42
C SER A 72 -3.50 16.49 -6.86
N VAL A 73 -2.88 16.29 -8.02
CA VAL A 73 -2.08 17.32 -8.71
C VAL A 73 -2.95 18.49 -9.17
N ARG A 74 -4.30 18.33 -9.17
CA ARG A 74 -5.27 19.32 -9.66
C ARG A 74 -5.84 20.26 -8.58
N GLY A 75 -5.26 20.24 -7.36
CA GLY A 75 -5.66 21.17 -6.29
C GLY A 75 -6.87 20.72 -5.46
N ASP A 76 -7.26 19.45 -5.53
CA ASP A 76 -8.29 18.90 -4.64
C ASP A 76 -7.76 18.73 -3.21
N ILE A 77 -8.68 18.72 -2.24
CA ILE A 77 -8.39 18.53 -0.80
C ILE A 77 -7.51 17.29 -0.61
N LEU A 78 -6.39 17.43 0.10
CA LEU A 78 -5.57 16.30 0.52
C LEU A 78 -6.41 15.41 1.45
N MET A 79 -6.65 14.16 1.04
CA MET A 79 -7.34 13.16 1.85
C MET A 79 -6.33 12.22 2.49
N LEU A 80 -6.72 11.61 3.61
CA LEU A 80 -5.93 10.51 4.15
C LEU A 80 -5.98 9.32 3.17
N PRO A 81 -4.88 8.57 3.04
CA PRO A 81 -4.81 7.45 2.11
C PRO A 81 -5.79 6.34 2.50
N GLU A 82 -6.53 5.87 1.50
CA GLU A 82 -7.36 4.67 1.56
C GLU A 82 -6.93 3.76 0.40
N SER A 83 -6.55 2.53 0.71
CA SER A 83 -6.18 1.56 -0.31
C SER A 83 -6.46 0.12 0.11
N ILE A 84 -6.75 -0.72 -0.88
CA ILE A 84 -6.85 -2.17 -0.77
C ILE A 84 -6.21 -2.74 -2.03
N TRP A 85 -5.02 -3.31 -1.88
CA TRP A 85 -4.18 -3.65 -3.03
C TRP A 85 -3.15 -4.73 -2.74
N PHE A 86 -2.61 -5.30 -3.82
CA PHE A 86 -1.31 -5.94 -3.79
C PHE A 86 -0.27 -4.88 -4.13
N PHE A 87 0.73 -4.69 -3.26
CA PHE A 87 1.71 -3.62 -3.38
C PHE A 87 3.14 -4.13 -3.16
N TYR A 88 4.03 -3.70 -4.05
CA TYR A 88 5.46 -3.94 -4.03
C TYR A 88 6.19 -2.62 -3.85
N ALA A 89 7.23 -2.64 -3.02
CA ALA A 89 8.28 -1.63 -3.05
C ALA A 89 9.66 -2.26 -2.88
N SER A 90 10.68 -1.65 -3.48
CA SER A 90 12.10 -1.96 -3.21
C SER A 90 12.74 -0.91 -2.28
N PRO A 91 13.86 -1.24 -1.61
CA PRO A 91 14.73 -0.20 -1.02
C PRO A 91 15.12 0.85 -2.07
N PRO A 92 15.25 2.15 -1.69
CA PRO A 92 15.20 2.71 -0.33
C PRO A 92 13.80 3.01 0.21
N SER A 93 12.72 2.62 -0.49
CA SER A 93 11.36 2.88 -0.01
C SER A 93 11.16 2.28 1.38
N ASN A 94 10.60 3.05 2.31
CA ASN A 94 10.34 2.61 3.68
C ASN A 94 8.86 2.84 4.06
N MET A 95 7.96 2.15 3.36
CA MET A 95 6.53 2.19 3.64
C MET A 95 6.16 1.15 4.71
N ALA A 96 6.75 1.30 5.90
CA ALA A 96 6.51 0.44 7.06
C ALA A 96 5.28 0.92 7.85
N LEU A 97 4.08 0.63 7.36
CA LEU A 97 2.84 1.10 7.99
C LEU A 97 2.41 0.22 9.17
N VAL A 98 2.87 -1.04 9.20
CA VAL A 98 2.57 -2.02 10.25
C VAL A 98 3.84 -2.38 11.01
N PRO A 99 3.89 -2.20 12.35
CA PRO A 99 5.04 -2.57 13.16
C PRO A 99 5.43 -4.04 12.97
N GLY A 100 6.72 -4.29 12.77
CA GLY A 100 7.26 -5.65 12.55
C GLY A 100 7.20 -6.13 11.10
N ILE A 101 6.53 -5.40 10.20
CA ILE A 101 6.56 -5.65 8.76
C ILE A 101 7.61 -4.72 8.12
N PRO A 102 8.57 -5.23 7.33
CA PRO A 102 9.52 -4.40 6.58
C PRO A 102 8.83 -3.37 5.69
N GLY A 103 9.42 -2.19 5.49
CA GLY A 103 8.83 -1.14 4.65
C GLY A 103 8.81 -1.40 3.14
N TRP A 104 9.36 -2.53 2.72
CA TRP A 104 9.49 -2.96 1.33
C TRP A 104 9.18 -4.46 1.19
N GLY A 105 9.21 -4.97 -0.03
CA GLY A 105 8.80 -6.33 -0.39
C GLY A 105 7.41 -6.37 -1.02
N TRP A 106 6.98 -7.58 -1.39
CA TRP A 106 5.66 -7.84 -1.97
C TRP A 106 4.63 -8.08 -0.88
N LYS A 107 3.48 -7.41 -0.94
CA LYS A 107 2.50 -7.39 0.14
C LYS A 107 1.07 -7.44 -0.37
N ALA A 108 0.20 -8.09 0.39
CA ALA A 108 -1.21 -7.72 0.46
C ALA A 108 -1.35 -6.63 1.52
N GLN A 109 -1.95 -5.50 1.16
CA GLN A 109 -2.03 -4.34 2.04
C GLN A 109 -3.42 -3.69 1.98
N VAL A 110 -3.90 -3.31 3.15
CA VAL A 110 -5.03 -2.41 3.35
C VAL A 110 -4.52 -1.20 4.12
N VAL A 111 -4.84 0.00 3.65
CA VAL A 111 -4.67 1.24 4.39
C VAL A 111 -6.05 1.85 4.56
N HIS A 112 -6.46 2.06 5.82
CA HIS A 112 -7.80 2.54 6.13
C HIS A 112 -7.71 3.62 7.22
N SER A 113 -7.25 4.80 6.80
CA SER A 113 -6.91 5.93 7.65
C SER A 113 -8.11 6.85 7.98
N MET A 114 -9.19 6.80 7.19
CA MET A 114 -10.40 7.63 7.35
C MET A 114 -11.44 6.98 8.28
N ARG A 115 -11.00 6.27 9.33
CA ARG A 115 -11.91 5.71 10.34
C ARG A 115 -12.44 6.80 11.28
N MET A 116 -13.75 6.79 11.54
CA MET A 116 -14.38 7.65 12.56
C MET A 116 -13.70 7.50 13.93
N GLU A 117 -13.25 6.30 14.28
CA GLU A 117 -12.50 6.02 15.51
C GLU A 117 -11.12 6.70 15.52
N ALA A 118 -10.44 6.75 14.36
CA ALA A 118 -9.16 7.44 14.22
C ALA A 118 -9.32 8.96 14.32
N LEU A 119 -10.41 9.51 13.77
CA LEU A 119 -10.77 10.92 13.89
C LEU A 119 -11.14 11.31 15.33
N LEU A 120 -11.86 10.45 16.06
CA LEU A 120 -12.25 10.68 17.45
C LEU A 120 -11.09 10.48 18.45
N ALA A 121 -10.10 9.66 18.09
CA ALA A 121 -8.90 9.44 18.89
C ALA A 121 -7.84 10.55 18.76
N THR A 122 -8.10 11.62 18.03
CA THR A 122 -7.21 12.80 17.91
C THR A 122 -6.94 13.47 19.26
N VAL A 123 -7.92 13.49 20.18
CA VAL A 123 -7.76 14.13 21.51
C VAL A 123 -6.83 13.32 22.44
N PRO A 124 -7.01 12.01 22.64
CA PRO A 124 -6.07 11.19 23.40
C PRO A 124 -4.67 11.12 22.78
N THR A 125 -4.58 11.08 21.44
CA THR A 125 -3.30 10.92 20.73
C THR A 125 -2.39 12.13 20.95
N ALA A 126 -2.92 13.36 20.88
CA ALA A 126 -2.16 14.57 21.16
C ALA A 126 -1.57 14.57 22.59
N LEU A 127 -2.33 14.10 23.58
CA LEU A 127 -1.88 13.97 24.97
C LEU A 127 -0.78 12.91 25.12
N THR A 128 -0.92 11.74 24.48
CA THR A 128 0.09 10.68 24.53
C THR A 128 1.37 11.03 23.77
N THR A 129 1.28 11.73 22.65
CA THR A 129 2.45 12.23 21.90
C THR A 129 3.17 13.30 22.72
N GLY A 130 2.43 14.22 23.35
CA GLY A 130 3.00 15.18 24.30
C GLY A 130 3.71 14.50 25.47
N TRP A 131 3.10 13.46 26.05
CA TRP A 131 3.70 12.68 27.13
C TRP A 131 4.94 11.88 26.69
N GLY A 132 4.91 11.28 25.50
CA GLY A 132 6.04 10.54 24.93
C GLY A 132 7.23 11.44 24.61
N LEU A 133 6.98 12.67 24.12
CA LEU A 133 8.00 13.70 23.92
C LEU A 133 8.62 14.17 25.25
N LEU A 134 7.84 14.20 26.34
CA LEU A 134 8.30 14.58 27.68
C LEU A 134 9.05 13.46 28.42
N THR A 135 8.74 12.19 28.14
CA THR A 135 9.25 11.04 28.91
C THR A 135 10.25 10.16 28.17
N GLY A 136 10.50 10.40 26.87
CA GLY A 136 11.47 9.63 26.07
C GLY A 136 11.05 8.19 25.74
N HIS A 137 9.85 7.75 26.15
CA HIS A 137 9.33 6.41 25.90
C HIS A 137 8.31 6.42 24.75
N THR A 138 8.75 6.11 23.53
CA THR A 138 7.94 6.17 22.29
C THR A 138 7.17 4.88 21.97
N LEU A 139 7.45 3.78 22.67
CA LEU A 139 6.81 2.46 22.47
C LEU A 139 5.27 2.48 22.63
N PRO A 140 4.68 3.20 23.60
CA PRO A 140 3.23 3.32 23.70
C PRO A 140 2.63 4.10 22.52
N ALA A 141 3.29 5.16 22.06
CA ALA A 141 2.83 6.01 20.96
C ALA A 141 2.79 5.25 19.62
N ALA A 142 3.76 4.36 19.37
CA ALA A 142 3.77 3.48 18.19
C ALA A 142 2.57 2.50 18.17
N ARG A 143 2.20 1.92 19.33
CA ARG A 143 1.02 1.05 19.46
C ARG A 143 -0.30 1.81 19.34
N TRP A 144 -0.32 3.08 19.75
CA TRP A 144 -1.49 3.95 19.54
C TRP A 144 -1.64 4.33 18.08
N MET A 145 -0.57 4.74 17.39
CA MET A 145 -0.58 4.97 15.94
C MET A 145 -0.98 3.70 15.15
N GLN A 146 -0.57 2.50 15.61
CA GLN A 146 -0.98 1.21 15.03
C GLN A 146 -2.51 1.01 15.03
N ARG A 147 -3.22 1.48 16.05
CA ARG A 147 -4.70 1.39 16.10
C ARG A 147 -5.39 2.42 15.20
N LEU A 148 -4.69 3.51 14.86
CA LEU A 148 -5.27 4.66 14.17
C LEU A 148 -5.12 4.60 12.65
N SER A 149 -4.07 3.97 12.13
CA SER A 149 -3.86 3.88 10.68
C SER A 149 -4.82 2.89 9.99
N GLY A 150 -5.48 2.01 10.76
CA GLY A 150 -6.32 0.94 10.23
C GLY A 150 -5.58 0.04 9.22
N ALA A 151 -4.25 0.12 9.20
CA ALA A 151 -3.43 -0.52 8.19
C ALA A 151 -3.19 -1.98 8.55
N HIS A 152 -3.36 -2.84 7.57
CA HIS A 152 -3.08 -4.27 7.66
C HIS A 152 -2.18 -4.67 6.50
N GLU A 153 -1.12 -5.40 6.81
CA GLU A 153 -0.13 -5.85 5.83
C GLU A 153 0.21 -7.31 6.07
N ALA A 154 0.31 -8.08 4.99
CA ALA A 154 0.90 -9.40 4.99
C ALA A 154 1.97 -9.46 3.90
N LEU A 155 3.20 -9.82 4.29
CA LEU A 155 4.26 -10.11 3.33
C LEU A 155 3.91 -11.37 2.54
N LEU A 156 4.03 -11.28 1.23
CA LEU A 156 3.85 -12.40 0.32
C LEU A 156 5.22 -12.98 -0.02
N THR A 157 5.39 -14.28 0.23
CA THR A 157 6.66 -14.99 -0.01
C THR A 157 6.70 -15.72 -1.35
N VAL A 158 5.70 -15.48 -2.20
CA VAL A 158 5.62 -16.08 -3.54
C VAL A 158 6.67 -15.48 -4.47
N ASP A 159 7.15 -16.27 -5.43
CA ASP A 159 8.14 -15.82 -6.40
C ASP A 159 7.47 -14.94 -7.46
N MET A 160 7.67 -13.62 -7.38
CA MET A 160 7.11 -12.69 -8.35
C MET A 160 7.54 -12.97 -9.81
N THR A 161 8.60 -13.74 -10.06
CA THR A 161 9.09 -14.00 -11.43
C THR A 161 8.26 -15.04 -12.20
N ILE A 162 7.43 -15.82 -11.50
CA ILE A 162 6.50 -16.77 -12.11
C ILE A 162 5.09 -16.19 -12.17
N TRP A 163 4.27 -16.77 -13.03
CA TRP A 163 2.88 -16.36 -13.18
C TRP A 163 2.06 -16.80 -11.97
N HIS A 164 1.41 -15.84 -11.34
CA HIS A 164 0.47 -16.06 -10.24
C HIS A 164 -0.89 -15.45 -10.57
N THR A 165 -1.95 -16.04 -10.03
CA THR A 165 -3.30 -15.47 -10.05
C THR A 165 -3.59 -14.83 -8.70
N TYR A 166 -3.72 -13.52 -8.71
CA TYR A 166 -4.03 -12.71 -7.53
C TYR A 166 -5.51 -12.37 -7.52
N THR A 167 -6.21 -12.73 -6.44
CA THR A 167 -7.61 -12.36 -6.25
C THR A 167 -7.73 -11.43 -5.06
N LEU A 168 -8.48 -10.35 -5.25
CA LEU A 168 -8.89 -9.44 -4.19
C LEU A 168 -10.42 -9.41 -4.16
N GLU A 169 -11.00 -9.84 -3.06
CA GLU A 169 -12.42 -9.66 -2.76
C GLU A 169 -12.59 -8.52 -1.75
N TRP A 170 -13.21 -7.45 -2.19
CA TRP A 170 -13.52 -6.28 -1.38
C TRP A 170 -14.98 -6.32 -0.95
N HIS A 171 -15.20 -6.66 0.31
CA HIS A 171 -16.51 -6.65 0.96
C HIS A 171 -16.71 -5.35 1.74
N THR A 172 -17.93 -5.10 2.22
CA THR A 172 -18.25 -3.86 2.95
C THR A 172 -17.49 -3.72 4.28
N ARG A 173 -17.03 -4.83 4.86
CA ARG A 173 -16.38 -4.84 6.19
C ARG A 173 -15.00 -5.48 6.22
N GLU A 174 -14.63 -6.19 5.17
CA GLU A 174 -13.39 -6.93 5.10
C GLU A 174 -12.86 -6.97 3.67
N ALA A 175 -11.58 -7.26 3.55
CA ALA A 175 -10.93 -7.53 2.28
C ALA A 175 -10.23 -8.90 2.40
N ILE A 176 -10.48 -9.77 1.43
CA ILE A 176 -9.89 -11.11 1.37
C ILE A 176 -8.97 -11.15 0.17
N PHE A 177 -7.72 -11.56 0.40
CA PHE A 177 -6.69 -11.68 -0.61
C PHE A 177 -6.36 -13.15 -0.80
N TRP A 178 -6.20 -13.57 -2.06
CA TRP A 178 -5.77 -14.90 -2.42
C TRP A 178 -4.63 -14.84 -3.43
N VAL A 179 -3.68 -15.77 -3.32
CA VAL A 179 -2.66 -16.01 -4.34
C VAL A 179 -2.73 -17.48 -4.74
N ASP A 180 -3.03 -17.74 -6.01
CA ASP A 180 -3.26 -19.08 -6.55
C ASP A 180 -4.31 -19.90 -5.77
N GLY A 181 -5.27 -19.21 -5.15
CA GLY A 181 -6.34 -19.83 -4.35
C GLY A 181 -5.98 -20.13 -2.89
N VAL A 182 -4.84 -19.63 -2.39
CA VAL A 182 -4.39 -19.71 -0.99
C VAL A 182 -4.39 -18.35 -0.31
#